data_AF-A0A2N6SPH1-F1
#
_entry.id   AF-A0A2N6SPH1-F1
#
_cell.length_a   1.000
_cell.length_b   1.000
_cell.length_c   1.000
_cell.angle_alpha   90.00
_cell.angle_beta   90.00
_cell.angle_gamma   90.00
#
_symmetry.space_group_name_H-M   'P 1'
#
loop_
_entity.id
_entity.type
_entity.pdbx_description
1 polymer ?
#
loop_
_entity_poly.entity_id
_entity_poly.type
_entity_poly.pdbx_seq_one_letter_code
_entity_poly.pdbx_strand_id
1 'polypeptide(L)'
;MKKLLVICGAGHATSTIASSKIKAWLDEQSASDSVKIYQSKIADELNRLEDYDAVVSTTVVPDSVKDKVINGLGLLTGVGADNIFAALKEQLEI
;
A
#
# COMPACT_ATOMS: atom_id res chain seq x y z
N MET A 1 -4.33 2.43 -15.64
CA MET A 1 -3.89 3.25 -14.48
C MET A 1 -4.36 2.53 -13.22
N LYS A 2 -3.45 1.84 -12.54
CA LYS A 2 -3.71 1.00 -11.37
C LYS A 2 -3.90 1.87 -10.14
N LYS A 3 -4.77 1.48 -9.20
CA LYS A 3 -5.01 2.23 -7.97
C LYS A 3 -4.41 1.48 -6.79
N LEU A 4 -3.51 2.14 -6.08
CA LEU A 4 -2.90 1.64 -4.84
C LEU A 4 -3.44 2.41 -3.64
N LEU A 5 -4.02 1.73 -2.67
CA LEU A 5 -4.52 2.34 -1.44
C LEU A 5 -3.54 2.12 -0.28
N VAL A 6 -3.14 3.18 0.41
CA VAL A 6 -2.35 3.12 1.64
C VAL A 6 -3.24 3.45 2.82
N ILE A 7 -3.31 2.51 3.75
CA ILE A 7 -4.13 2.60 4.94
C ILE A 7 -3.25 2.90 6.16
N CYS A 8 -3.63 3.91 6.96
CA CYS A 8 -3.03 4.16 8.27
C CYS A 8 -4.07 4.11 9.39
N GLY A 9 -3.70 3.46 10.50
CA GLY A 9 -4.56 3.31 11.68
C GLY A 9 -4.38 4.41 12.72
N ALA A 10 -3.17 4.96 12.85
CA ALA A 10 -2.79 5.77 14.02
C ALA A 10 -2.26 7.19 13.71
N GLY A 11 -2.18 7.62 12.44
CA GLY A 11 -1.81 9.00 12.09
C GLY A 11 -1.22 9.18 10.70
N HIS A 12 -1.32 10.40 10.17
CA HIS A 12 -0.85 10.79 8.84
C HIS A 12 0.67 10.66 8.62
N ALA A 13 1.47 10.59 9.70
CA ALA A 13 2.93 10.54 9.59
C ALA A 13 3.40 9.22 8.96
N THR A 14 2.83 8.08 9.37
CA THR A 14 3.26 6.77 8.90
C THR A 14 2.80 6.49 7.47
N SER A 15 1.63 6.99 7.07
CA SER A 15 1.17 6.89 5.67
C SER A 15 2.05 7.69 4.71
N THR A 16 2.49 8.89 5.11
CA THR A 16 3.36 9.73 4.27
C THR A 16 4.69 9.04 3.96
N ILE A 17 5.29 8.37 4.94
CA ILE A 17 6.54 7.61 4.76
C ILE A 17 6.32 6.42 3.83
N ALA A 18 5.28 5.62 4.07
CA ALA A 18 4.97 4.46 3.23
C ALA A 18 4.67 4.86 1.77
N SER A 19 3.80 5.85 1.58
CA SER A 19 3.47 6.37 0.24
C SER A 19 4.69 6.95 -0.47
N SER A 20 5.58 7.66 0.24
CA SER A 20 6.81 8.20 -0.36
C SER A 20 7.77 7.10 -0.80
N LYS A 21 7.93 6.04 0.02
CA LYS A 21 8.76 4.87 -0.32
C LYS A 21 8.21 4.12 -1.53
N ILE A 22 6.90 3.86 -1.56
CA ILE A 22 6.25 3.21 -2.71
C ILE A 22 6.40 4.08 -3.96
N LYS A 23 6.21 5.40 -3.85
CA LYS A 23 6.37 6.32 -4.98
C LYS A 23 7.79 6.31 -5.53
N ALA A 24 8.80 6.34 -4.66
CA ALA A 24 10.20 6.27 -5.08
C ALA A 24 10.50 4.94 -5.80
N TRP A 25 10.05 3.82 -5.24
CA TRP A 25 10.22 2.51 -5.86
C TRP A 25 9.50 2.40 -7.22
N LEU A 26 8.27 2.92 -7.34
CA LEU A 26 7.54 2.98 -8.60
C LEU A 26 8.25 3.82 -9.65
N ASP A 27 8.91 4.91 -9.24
CA ASP A 27 9.69 5.76 -10.12
C ASP A 27 10.92 5.01 -10.67
N GLU A 28 11.60 4.23 -9.82
CA GLU A 28 12.69 3.34 -10.26
C GLU A 28 12.22 2.27 -11.25
N GLN A 29 10.97 1.81 -11.13
CA GLN A 29 10.37 0.88 -12.08
C GLN A 29 9.77 1.57 -13.33
N SER A 30 9.87 2.89 -13.46
CA SER A 30 9.17 3.67 -14.50
C SER A 30 7.65 3.41 -14.55
N ALA A 31 7.08 3.02 -13.42
CA ALA A 31 5.66 2.69 -13.23
C ALA A 31 4.91 3.77 -12.44
N SER A 32 5.59 4.85 -12.04
CA SER A 32 5.04 5.96 -11.26
C SER A 32 3.85 6.66 -11.93
N ASP A 33 3.81 6.69 -13.27
CA ASP A 33 2.67 7.24 -14.03
C ASP A 33 1.51 6.23 -14.18
N SER A 34 1.82 4.93 -14.06
CA SER A 34 0.83 3.85 -14.18
C SER A 34 0.08 3.58 -12.89
N VAL A 35 0.63 3.96 -11.72
CA VAL A 35 0.09 3.64 -10.40
C VAL A 35 -0.28 4.90 -9.62
N LYS A 36 -1.54 5.00 -9.18
CA LYS A 36 -2.05 6.12 -8.39
C LYS A 36 -2.18 5.73 -6.92
N ILE A 37 -1.41 6.40 -6.06
CA ILE A 37 -1.38 6.17 -4.61
C ILE A 37 -2.47 7.00 -3.92
N TYR A 38 -3.33 6.33 -3.16
CA TYR A 38 -4.38 6.90 -2.31
C TYR A 38 -4.01 6.69 -0.84
N GLN A 39 -4.46 7.57 0.05
CA GLN A 39 -4.24 7.47 1.49
C GLN A 39 -5.56 7.63 2.22
N SER A 40 -5.91 6.65 3.06
CA SER A 40 -7.15 6.65 3.83
C SER A 40 -7.03 5.83 5.12
N LYS A 41 -8.12 5.70 5.86
CA LYS A 41 -8.22 4.89 7.08
C LYS A 41 -8.92 3.57 6.78
N ILE A 42 -8.54 2.52 7.51
CA ILE A 42 -9.13 1.17 7.34
C ILE A 42 -10.65 1.23 7.53
N ALA A 43 -11.11 2.00 8.52
CA ALA A 43 -12.51 2.12 8.87
C ALA A 43 -13.40 2.67 7.74
N ASP A 44 -12.85 3.54 6.88
CA ASP A 44 -13.60 4.20 5.82
C ASP A 44 -13.56 3.38 4.52
N GLU A 45 -12.43 2.72 4.26
CA GLU A 45 -12.18 2.02 3.01
C GLU A 45 -12.47 0.52 3.06
N LEU A 46 -12.86 -0.04 4.20
CA LEU A 46 -13.16 -1.46 4.37
C LEU A 46 -14.14 -2.02 3.31
N ASN A 47 -15.10 -1.21 2.87
CA ASN A 47 -16.08 -1.57 1.84
C ASN A 47 -15.62 -1.23 0.40
N ARG A 48 -14.48 -0.57 0.24
CA ARG A 48 -13.94 -0.09 -1.03
C ARG A 48 -12.59 -0.71 -1.39
N LEU A 49 -12.03 -1.56 -0.52
CA LEU A 49 -10.79 -2.30 -0.76
C LEU A 49 -10.80 -3.03 -2.11
N GLU A 50 -11.98 -3.44 -2.57
CA GLU A 50 -12.20 -4.17 -3.82
C GLU A 50 -12.12 -3.29 -5.08
N ASP A 51 -12.23 -1.96 -4.94
CA ASP A 51 -12.09 -1.00 -6.05
C ASP A 51 -10.61 -0.70 -6.38
N TYR A 52 -9.70 -1.13 -5.51
CA TYR A 52 -8.27 -0.92 -5.63
C TYR A 52 -7.57 -2.19 -6.14
N ASP A 53 -6.59 -2.01 -7.04
CA ASP A 53 -5.75 -3.11 -7.52
C ASP A 53 -4.83 -3.63 -6.42
N ALA A 54 -4.37 -2.75 -5.54
CA ALA A 54 -3.51 -3.12 -4.42
C ALA A 54 -3.83 -2.28 -3.19
N VAL A 55 -3.85 -2.92 -2.02
CA VAL A 55 -4.04 -2.23 -0.74
C VAL A 55 -2.87 -2.54 0.18
N VAL A 56 -2.27 -1.50 0.75
CA VAL A 56 -1.17 -1.58 1.72
C VAL A 56 -1.66 -1.00 3.03
N SER A 57 -1.63 -1.78 4.11
CA SER A 57 -1.93 -1.28 5.44
C SER A 57 -0.69 -1.19 6.31
N THR A 58 -0.49 0.00 6.89
CA THR A 58 0.53 0.26 7.91
C THR A 58 0.04 0.00 9.33
N THR A 59 -1.14 -0.61 9.47
CA THR A 59 -1.76 -0.94 10.76
C THR A 59 -2.27 -2.38 10.74
N VAL A 60 -2.55 -2.90 11.93
CA VAL A 60 -3.32 -4.13 12.09
C VAL A 60 -4.70 -3.94 11.45
N VAL A 61 -5.05 -4.83 10.54
CA VAL A 61 -6.35 -4.91 9.88
C VAL A 61 -7.08 -6.15 10.36
N PRO A 62 -8.42 -6.15 10.37
CA PRO A 62 -9.18 -7.34 10.73
C PRO A 62 -8.91 -8.49 9.75
N ASP A 63 -8.92 -9.73 10.25
CA ASP A 63 -8.58 -10.92 9.47
C ASP A 63 -9.47 -11.08 8.23
N SER A 64 -10.72 -10.59 8.30
CA SER A 64 -11.67 -10.57 7.19
C SER A 64 -11.20 -9.83 5.93
N VAL A 65 -10.22 -8.92 6.05
CA VAL A 65 -9.67 -8.17 4.90
C VAL A 65 -8.17 -8.30 4.75
N LYS A 66 -7.52 -9.01 5.67
CA LYS A 66 -6.08 -9.22 5.70
C LYS A 66 -5.57 -9.96 4.46
N ASP A 67 -6.39 -10.85 3.90
CA ASP A 67 -6.07 -11.54 2.65
C ASP A 67 -6.00 -10.59 1.44
N LYS A 68 -6.79 -9.50 1.47
CA LYS A 68 -6.84 -8.47 0.44
C LYS A 68 -5.89 -7.29 0.68
N VAL A 69 -5.16 -7.30 1.80
CA VAL A 69 -4.37 -6.16 2.26
C VAL A 69 -2.94 -6.59 2.55
N ILE A 70 -1.99 -5.97 1.87
CA ILE A 70 -0.56 -6.18 2.06
C ILE A 70 -0.12 -5.45 3.32
N ASN A 71 0.62 -6.15 4.18
CA ASN A 71 1.13 -5.56 5.41
C ASN A 71 2.33 -4.63 5.13
N GLY A 72 2.06 -3.33 5.10
CA GLY A 72 3.03 -2.27 4.87
C GLY A 72 3.88 -1.91 6.09
N LEU A 73 3.75 -2.61 7.22
CA LEU A 73 4.55 -2.32 8.42
C LEU A 73 6.06 -2.51 8.16
N GLY A 74 6.44 -3.40 7.24
CA GLY A 74 7.82 -3.56 6.77
C GLY A 74 8.39 -2.31 6.09
N LEU A 75 7.54 -1.50 5.43
CA LEU A 75 7.96 -0.24 4.81
C LEU A 75 8.36 0.81 5.85
N LEU A 76 7.75 0.76 7.04
CA LEU A 76 8.04 1.68 8.15
C LEU A 76 9.30 1.29 8.90
N THR A 77 9.47 -0.01 9.17
CA THR A 77 10.62 -0.55 9.89
C THR A 77 11.87 -0.67 8.99
N GLY A 78 11.69 -0.64 7.67
CA GLY A 78 12.76 -0.84 6.69
C GLY A 78 13.16 -2.31 6.52
N VAL A 79 12.55 -3.23 7.29
CA VAL A 79 12.84 -4.66 7.24
C VAL A 79 11.78 -5.33 6.35
N GLY A 80 12.23 -5.98 5.27
CA GLY A 80 11.34 -6.70 4.36
C GLY A 80 10.52 -5.81 3.42
N ALA A 81 10.90 -4.55 3.24
CA ALA A 81 10.28 -3.63 2.29
C ALA A 81 10.34 -4.16 0.85
N ASP A 82 11.46 -4.76 0.45
CA ASP A 82 11.65 -5.35 -0.88
C ASP A 82 10.63 -6.45 -1.19
N ASN A 83 10.30 -7.28 -0.20
CA ASN A 83 9.33 -8.36 -0.38
C ASN A 83 7.90 -7.81 -0.53
N ILE A 84 7.60 -6.71 0.17
CA ILE A 84 6.34 -5.98 0.01
C ILE A 84 6.26 -5.36 -1.39
N PHE A 85 7.35 -4.76 -1.87
CA PHE A 85 7.42 -4.21 -3.22
C PHE A 85 7.31 -5.28 -4.30
N ALA A 86 7.92 -6.44 -4.12
CA ALA A 86 7.78 -7.57 -5.05
C ALA A 86 6.33 -8.05 -5.14
N ALA A 87 5.66 -8.24 -4.00
CA ALA A 87 4.24 -8.60 -3.98
C ALA A 87 3.35 -7.51 -4.63
N LEU A 88 3.65 -6.24 -4.38
CA LEU A 88 2.99 -5.11 -5.02
C LEU A 88 3.21 -5.11 -6.53
N LYS A 89 4.42 -5.41 -6.99
CA LYS A 89 4.78 -5.52 -8.41
C LYS A 89 3.92 -6.58 -9.11
N GLU A 90 3.81 -7.76 -8.51
CA GLU A 90 2.98 -8.85 -9.03
C GLU A 90 1.50 -8.49 -9.08
N GLN A 91 0.96 -7.83 -8.04
CA GLN A 91 -0.45 -7.40 -8.02
C GLN A 91 -0.75 -6.26 -9.00
N LEU A 92 0.17 -5.31 -9.12
CA LEU A 92 0.01 -4.16 -10.01
C LEU A 92 0.40 -4.50 -11.46
N GLU A 93 0.98 -5.68 -11.70
CA GLU A 93 1.44 -6.17 -13.01
C GLU A 93 2.36 -5.16 -13.74
N ILE A 94 3.30 -4.57 -13.00
CA ILE A 94 4.30 -3.60 -13.48
C ILE A 94 5.70 -4.19 -13.50
#